data_AF-D3MRC6-F1
#
_entry.id   AF-D3MRC6-F1
#
_cell.length_a   1.000
_cell.length_b   1.000
_cell.length_c   1.000
_cell.angle_alpha   90.00
_cell.angle_beta   90.00
_cell.angle_gamma   90.00
#
_symmetry.space_group_name_H-M   'P 1'
#
loop_
_entity.id
_entity.type
_entity.pdbx_description
1 polymer ?
#
loop_
_entity_poly.entity_id
_entity_poly.type
_entity_poly.pdbx_seq_one_letter_code
_entity_poly.pdbx_strand_id
1 'polypeptide(L)' 'MEENKQIGKLPANRKWEQKNKEKTRIDGYRRTARLFINKHSSPDDLEELKILIKKEKKN' A
#
# COMPACT_ATOMS: atom_id res chain seq x y z
N MET A 1 -21.58 35.18 10.36
CA MET A 1 -21.10 33.80 10.50
C MET A 1 -21.74 32.99 9.40
N GLU A 2 -21.10 32.90 8.24
CA GLU A 2 -21.61 32.10 7.14
C GLU A 2 -20.71 30.88 7.00
N GLU A 3 -21.11 29.80 7.67
CA GLU A 3 -20.43 28.51 7.61
C GLU A 3 -20.72 27.90 6.24
N ASN A 4 -19.97 28.33 5.22
CA ASN A 4 -20.04 27.78 3.87
C ASN A 4 -19.39 26.39 3.89
N LYS A 5 -20.16 25.42 4.37
CA LYS A 5 -19.80 24.01 4.45
C LYS A 5 -19.82 23.46 3.03
N GLN A 6 -18.75 23.76 2.28
CA GLN A 6 -18.50 23.13 1.00
C GLN A 6 -18.31 21.64 1.26
N ILE A 7 -19.38 20.87 1.16
CA ILE A 7 -19.35 19.41 1.21
C ILE A 7 -18.65 18.98 -0.07
N GLY A 8 -17.31 19.05 -0.04
CA GLY A 8 -16.44 18.62 -1.11
C GLY A 8 -16.78 17.17 -1.40
N LYS A 9 -17.39 16.93 -2.56
CA LYS A 9 -17.68 15.59 -3.04
C LYS A 9 -16.36 14.82 -2.99
N LEU A 10 -16.26 13.87 -2.06
CA LEU A 10 -15.11 12.98 -1.98
C LEU A 10 -14.88 12.42 -3.39
N PRO A 11 -13.67 12.55 -3.96
CA PRO A 11 -13.37 12.04 -5.29
C PRO A 11 -13.81 10.58 -5.37
N ALA A 12 -14.32 10.15 -6.51
CA ALA A 12 -14.87 8.81 -6.70
C ALA A 12 -13.89 7.71 -6.23
N ASN A 13 -12.59 7.94 -6.38
CA ASN A 13 -11.53 7.10 -5.83
C ASN A 13 -11.63 6.91 -4.31
N ARG A 14 -11.79 7.98 -3.52
CA ARG A 14 -11.93 7.87 -2.05
C ARG A 14 -13.18 7.12 -1.64
N LYS A 15 -14.27 7.18 -2.42
CA LYS A 15 -15.47 6.38 -2.14
C LYS A 15 -15.24 4.90 -2.44
N TRP A 16 -14.49 4.59 -3.49
CA TRP A 16 -14.09 3.22 -3.83
C TRP A 16 -13.11 2.63 -2.82
N GLU A 17 -12.11 3.40 -2.39
CA GLU A 17 -11.13 3.02 -1.36
C GLU A 17 -11.80 2.73 -0.02
N GLN A 18 -12.80 3.54 0.36
CA GLN A 18 -13.58 3.31 1.58
C GLN A 18 -14.47 2.06 1.53
N LYS A 19 -14.94 1.66 0.36
CA LYS A 19 -15.70 0.41 0.16
C LYS A 19 -14.77 -0.81 0.07
N ASN A 20 -13.53 -0.62 -0.38
CA ASN A 20 -12.54 -1.66 -0.60
C ASN A 20 -11.30 -1.44 0.27
N LYS A 21 -11.50 -1.19 1.57
CA LYS A 21 -10.41 -0.83 2.50
C LYS A 21 -9.31 -1.87 2.54
N GLU A 22 -9.68 -3.15 2.57
CA GLU A 22 -8.72 -4.26 2.63
C GLU A 22 -7.89 -4.37 1.35
N LYS A 23 -8.55 -4.28 0.18
CA LYS A 23 -7.87 -4.31 -1.12
C LYS A 23 -6.93 -3.12 -1.28
N THR A 24 -7.38 -1.93 -0.88
CA THR A 24 -6.56 -0.70 -0.90
C THR A 24 -5.36 -0.84 0.02
N ARG A 25 -5.52 -1.43 1.20
CA ARG A 25 -4.43 -1.69 2.15
C ARG A 25 -3.39 -2.65 1.57
N ILE A 26 -3.82 -3.76 0.98
CA ILE A 26 -2.93 -4.74 0.35
C ILE A 26 -2.19 -4.10 -0.84
N ASP A 27 -2.88 -3.33 -1.67
CA ASP A 27 -2.25 -2.62 -2.78
C ASP A 27 -1.23 -1.57 -2.31
N GLY A 28 -1.50 -0.90 -1.18
CA GLY A 28 -0.55 -0.01 -0.52
C GLY A 28 0.74 -0.75 -0.15
N TYR A 29 0.63 -1.87 0.57
CA TYR A 29 1.79 -2.69 0.93
C TYR A 29 2.57 -3.17 -0.30
N ARG A 30 1.87 -3.62 -1.35
CA ARG A 30 2.50 -4.05 -2.60
C ARG A 30 3.29 -2.94 -3.28
N ARG A 31 2.74 -1.72 -3.32
CA ARG A 31 3.42 -0.56 -3.92
C ARG A 31 4.67 -0.18 -3.13
N THR A 32 4.55 -0.11 -1.80
CA THR A 32 5.68 0.22 -0.92
C THR A 32 6.77 -0.84 -1.01
N ALA A 33 6.41 -2.13 -0.98
CA ALA A 33 7.37 -3.22 -1.12
C ALA A 33 8.12 -3.17 -2.46
N ARG A 34 7.41 -2.91 -3.57
CA ARG A 34 8.06 -2.73 -4.89
C ARG A 34 9.00 -1.53 -4.91
N LEU A 35 8.58 -0.41 -4.33
CA LEU A 35 9.42 0.79 -4.26
C LEU A 35 10.68 0.53 -3.44
N PHE A 36 10.52 -0.15 -2.30
CA PHE A 36 11.63 -0.54 -1.43
C PHE A 36 12.64 -1.41 -2.18
N ILE A 37 12.19 -2.54 -2.74
CA ILE A 37 13.03 -3.48 -3.52
C ILE A 37 13.74 -2.81 -4.70
N ASN A 38 13.10 -1.83 -5.34
CA ASN A 38 13.66 -1.23 -6.55
C ASN A 38 14.57 -0.02 -6.31
N LYS A 39 14.36 0.73 -5.22
CA LYS A 39 15.03 2.03 -5.02
C LYS A 39 15.74 2.20 -3.69
N HIS A 40 15.35 1.47 -2.66
CA HIS A 40 15.80 1.73 -1.29
C HIS A 40 16.44 0.52 -0.60
N SER A 41 16.35 -0.67 -1.19
CA SER A 41 16.93 -1.89 -0.61
C SER A 41 18.43 -1.99 -0.90
N SER A 42 19.17 -2.40 0.12
CA SER A 42 20.56 -2.84 0.01
C SER A 42 20.62 -4.31 -0.44
N PRO A 43 21.80 -4.83 -0.84
CA PRO A 43 21.96 -6.25 -1.18
C PRO A 43 21.50 -7.20 -0.06
N ASP A 44 21.83 -6.88 1.20
CA ASP A 44 21.38 -7.62 2.39
C ASP A 44 19.85 -7.64 2.53
N ASP A 45 19.19 -6.49 2.38
CA ASP A 45 17.73 -6.40 2.44
C ASP A 45 17.06 -7.31 1.38
N LEU A 46 17.64 -7.37 0.18
CA LEU A 46 17.16 -8.25 -0.88
C LEU A 46 17.36 -9.73 -0.56
N GLU A 47 18.45 -10.10 0.12
CA GLU A 47 18.66 -11.47 0.58
C GLU A 47 17.68 -11.86 1.69
N GLU A 48 17.46 -10.98 2.68
CA GLU A 48 16.46 -11.22 3.73
C GLU A 48 15.07 -11.44 3.14
N LEU A 49 14.65 -10.58 2.19
CA LEU A 49 13.37 -10.72 1.49
C LEU A 49 13.27 -12.06 0.73
N LYS A 50 14.35 -12.53 0.10
CA LYS A 50 14.37 -13.85 -0.55
C LYS A 50 14.21 -14.99 0.45
N ILE A 51 14.86 -14.90 1.61
CA ILE A 51 14.73 -15.90 2.69
C ILE A 51 13.28 -15.96 3.19
N LEU A 52 12.65 -14.80 3.42
CA LEU A 52 11.26 -14.72 3.84
C LEU A 52 10.32 -15.36 2.80
N ILE A 53 10.50 -15.07 1.51
CA ILE A 53 9.70 -15.69 0.43
C ILE A 53 9.89 -17.22 0.40
N LYS A 54 11.12 -17.70 0.61
CA LYS A 54 11.42 -19.13 0.62
C LYS A 54 10.77 -19.84 1.81
N LYS A 55 10.68 -19.18 2.96
CA LYS A 55 10.00 -19.69 4.16
C LYS A 55 8.49 -19.82 3.92
N GLU A 56 7.86 -18.80 3.34
CA GLU A 56 6.43 -18.82 3.02
C GLU A 56 6.06 -19.91 2.00
N LYS A 57 6.88 -20.13 0.96
CA LYS A 57 6.64 -21.18 -0.04
C LYS A 57 6.76 -22.61 0.49
N LYS A 58 7.35 -22.79 1.67
CA LYS A 58 7.57 -24.11 2.28
C LYS A 58 6.42 -24.51 3.22
N ASN A 59 5.58 -23.55 3.63
CA ASN A 59 4.31 -23.80 4.29
C ASN A 59 3.22 -24.12 3.27
#